data_AF-A0A7J7M2G9-F1
#
_entry.id   AF-A0A7J7M2G9-F1
#
_cell.length_a   1.000
_cell.length_b   1.000
_cell.length_c   1.000
_cell.angle_alpha   90.00
_cell.angle_beta   90.00
_cell.angle_gamma   90.00
#
_symmetry.space_group_name_H-M   'P 1'
#
loop_
_entity.id
_entity.type
_entity.pdbx_description
1 polymer ?
#
loop_
_entity_poly.entity_id
_entity_poly.type
_entity_poly.pdbx_seq_one_letter_code
_entity_poly.pdbx_strand_id
1 'polypeptide(L)' 'MITGFAIHGCGREALDLFSAMEKSGLKPNVITFTGVLTACSYSGLVDEGKFVFEKMKRVYSIAPTIVVDLLG' A
#
# COMPACT_ATOMS: atom_id res chain seq x y z
N MET A 1 -10.26 4.80 6.97
CA MET A 1 -10.58 5.19 5.59
C MET A 1 -9.27 5.55 4.89
N ILE A 2 -8.68 4.64 4.13
CA ILE A 2 -7.37 4.84 3.45
C ILE A 2 -7.56 5.48 2.06
N THR A 3 -8.79 5.61 1.58
CA THR A 3 -9.13 6.20 0.27
C THR A 3 -8.96 7.72 0.19
N GLY A 4 -8.74 8.43 1.31
CA GLY A 4 -8.55 9.89 1.33
C GLY A 4 -7.10 10.37 1.13
N PHE A 5 -6.11 9.49 1.21
CA PHE A 5 -4.68 9.88 1.17
C PHE A 5 -4.05 9.81 -0.24
N ALA A 6 -4.81 9.42 -1.25
CA ALA A 6 -4.29 9.20 -2.59
C ALA A 6 -3.94 10.49 -3.38
N ILE A 7 -4.34 11.68 -2.93
CA ILE A 7 -4.33 12.90 -3.79
C ILE A 7 -3.29 13.97 -3.37
N HIS A 8 -2.47 13.75 -2.34
CA HIS A 8 -1.57 14.81 -1.81
C HIS A 8 -0.10 14.42 -1.60
N GLY A 9 0.44 13.40 -2.29
CA GLY A 9 1.83 13.01 -2.09
C GLY A 9 2.09 12.30 -0.75
N CYS A 10 1.04 11.78 -0.13
CA CYS A 10 1.09 11.11 1.18
C CYS A 10 1.65 9.67 1.14
N GLY A 11 2.42 9.31 0.10
CA GLY A 11 2.99 7.98 -0.04
C GLY A 11 3.92 7.62 1.13
N ARG A 12 4.64 8.60 1.67
CA ARG A 12 5.52 8.40 2.83
C ARG A 12 4.71 8.11 4.10
N GLU A 13 3.65 8.87 4.34
CA GLU A 13 2.75 8.70 5.47
C GLU A 13 2.01 7.36 5.39
N ALA A 14 1.62 6.92 4.19
CA ALA A 14 1.03 5.61 3.97
C ALA A 14 2.00 4.47 4.34
N LEU A 15 3.30 4.61 3.99
CA LEU A 15 4.34 3.66 4.39
C LEU A 15 4.61 3.68 5.89
N ASP A 16 4.61 4.86 6.51
CA ASP A 16 4.79 5.01 7.96
C ASP A 16 3.65 4.35 8.74
N LEU A 17 2.40 4.56 8.30
CA LEU A 17 1.22 3.89 8.86
C LEU A 17 1.28 2.38 8.64
N PHE A 18 1.70 1.92 7.47
CA PHE A 18 1.92 0.51 7.18
C PHE A 18 2.97 -0.10 8.13
N SER A 19 4.10 0.58 8.32
CA SER A 19 5.14 0.14 9.25
C SER A 19 4.65 0.12 10.70
N ALA A 20 3.88 1.12 11.12
CA ALA A 20 3.30 1.18 12.46
C ALA A 20 2.29 0.04 12.70
N MET A 21 1.48 -0.31 11.69
CA MET A 21 0.57 -1.45 11.72
C MET A 21 1.35 -2.75 11.96
N GLU A 22 2.41 -2.98 11.19
CA GLU A 22 3.27 -4.17 11.33
C GLU A 22 3.94 -4.24 12.71
N LYS A 23 4.48 -3.12 13.21
CA LYS A 23 5.11 -3.04 14.55
C LYS A 23 4.13 -3.30 15.68
N SER A 24 2.85 -2.96 15.48
CA SER A 24 1.77 -3.20 16.43
C SER A 24 1.25 -4.65 16.40
N GLY A 25 1.84 -5.52 15.55
CA GLY A 25 1.41 -6.90 15.38
C GLY A 25 0.09 -7.06 14.59
N LEU A 26 -0.45 -5.97 14.05
CA LEU A 26 -1.63 -6.00 13.20
C LEU A 26 -1.24 -6.50 11.81
N LYS A 27 -1.99 -7.48 11.29
CA LYS A 27 -1.73 -8.02 9.94
C LYS A 27 -2.37 -7.11 8.88
N PRO A 28 -1.58 -6.56 7.95
CA PRO A 28 -2.11 -5.89 6.77
C PRO A 28 -2.95 -6.86 5.93
N ASN A 29 -4.00 -6.37 5.30
CA ASN A 29 -4.84 -7.14 4.39
C ASN A 29 -4.78 -6.56 2.97
N VAL A 30 -5.53 -7.15 2.04
CA VAL A 30 -5.57 -6.70 0.64
C VAL A 30 -5.91 -5.21 0.51
N ILE A 31 -6.82 -4.69 1.32
CA ILE A 31 -7.23 -3.27 1.30
C ILE A 31 -6.07 -2.38 1.76
N THR A 32 -5.35 -2.78 2.82
CA THR A 32 -4.15 -2.07 3.28
C THR A 32 -3.09 -2.00 2.18
N PHE A 33 -2.77 -3.14 1.56
CA PHE A 33 -1.77 -3.19 0.50
C PHE A 33 -2.16 -2.35 -0.70
N THR A 34 -3.41 -2.45 -1.17
CA THR A 34 -3.91 -1.62 -2.27
C THR A 34 -3.75 -0.14 -1.94
N GLY A 35 -4.16 0.29 -0.74
CA GLY A 35 -4.04 1.69 -0.34
C GLY A 35 -2.60 2.22 -0.32
N VAL A 36 -1.66 1.44 0.22
CA VAL A 36 -0.23 1.81 0.25
C VAL A 36 0.35 1.86 -1.16
N LEU A 37 0.07 0.85 -2.00
CA LEU A 37 0.55 0.79 -3.39
C LEU A 37 0.01 1.94 -4.23
N THR A 38 -1.27 2.28 -4.08
CA THR A 38 -1.88 3.44 -4.72
C THR A 38 -1.19 4.74 -4.28
N ALA A 39 -0.95 4.93 -2.99
CA ALA A 39 -0.25 6.11 -2.48
C ALA A 39 1.20 6.20 -3.00
N CYS A 40 1.92 5.08 -3.08
CA CYS A 40 3.25 5.01 -3.69
C CYS A 40 3.21 5.40 -5.18
N SER A 41 2.20 4.92 -5.92
CA SER A 41 2.03 5.24 -7.34
C SER A 41 1.82 6.74 -7.58
N TYR A 42 0.98 7.40 -6.78
CA TYR A 42 0.75 8.84 -6.90
C TYR A 42 1.92 9.70 -6.42
N SER A 43 2.75 9.17 -5.51
CA SER A 43 3.88 9.91 -4.92
C SER A 43 5.21 9.65 -5.64
N GLY A 44 5.22 8.85 -6.70
CA GLY A 44 6.44 8.47 -7.42
C GLY A 44 7.39 7.56 -6.63
N LEU A 45 6.92 6.94 -5.53
CA LEU A 45 7.70 6.05 -4.66
C LEU A 45 7.73 4.63 -5.24
N VAL A 46 8.34 4.49 -6.42
CA VAL A 46 8.30 3.26 -7.22
C VAL A 46 8.99 2.10 -6.51
N ASP A 47 10.15 2.34 -5.90
CA ASP A 47 10.93 1.29 -5.26
C ASP A 47 10.28 0.79 -3.97
N GLU A 48 9.71 1.69 -3.18
CA GLU A 48 8.92 1.35 -2.00
C GLU A 48 7.64 0.61 -2.39
N GLY A 49 6.96 1.05 -3.46
CA GLY A 49 5.81 0.34 -4.03
C GLY A 49 6.15 -1.10 -4.42
N LYS A 50 7.27 -1.32 -5.11
CA LYS A 50 7.76 -2.67 -5.45
C LYS A 50 8.06 -3.50 -4.21
N PHE A 51 8.72 -2.91 -3.22
CA PHE A 51 9.02 -3.61 -1.96
C PHE A 51 7.74 -4.07 -1.26
N VAL A 52 6.74 -3.18 -1.14
CA VAL A 52 5.43 -3.49 -0.56
C VAL A 52 4.71 -4.58 -1.36
N PHE A 53 4.76 -4.52 -2.68
CA PHE A 53 4.14 -5.50 -3.57
C PHE A 53 4.77 -6.90 -3.44
N GLU A 54 6.09 -6.99 -3.37
CA GLU A 54 6.77 -8.27 -3.16
C GLU A 54 6.49 -8.81 -1.75
N LYS A 55 6.43 -7.94 -0.74
CA LYS A 55 6.09 -8.32 0.64
C LYS A 55 4.66 -8.88 0.73
N MET A 56 3.70 -8.25 0.06
CA MET A 56 2.31 -8.71 -0.06
C MET A 56 2.23 -10.18 -0.52
N LYS A 57 3.01 -10.54 -1.54
CA LYS A 57 3.02 -11.89 -2.13
C LYS A 57 3.83 -12.90 -1.30
N ARG A 58 5.04 -12.52 -0.87
CA ARG A 58 6.00 -13.48 -0.27
C ARG A 58 5.81 -13.66 1.24
N VAL A 59 5.45 -12.59 1.95
CA VAL A 59 5.34 -12.61 3.41
C VAL A 59 3.91 -12.84 3.85
N TYR A 60 2.96 -12.19 3.18
CA TYR A 60 1.54 -12.26 3.56
C TYR A 60 0.73 -13.23 2.70
N SER A 61 1.31 -13.77 1.62
CA SER A 61 0.63 -14.67 0.66
C SER A 61 -0.70 -14.11 0.15
N ILE A 62 -0.78 -12.78 0.00
CA ILE A 62 -1.96 -12.10 -0.52
C ILE A 62 -1.77 -11.90 -2.01
N ALA A 63 -2.73 -12.38 -2.80
CA ALA A 63 -2.74 -12.14 -4.23
C ALA A 63 -3.07 -10.67 -4.51
N PRO A 64 -2.28 -9.97 -5.35
CA PRO A 64 -2.63 -8.64 -5.81
C PRO A 64 -3.97 -8.74 -6.55
N THR A 65 -5.01 -8.17 -5.95
CA THR A 65 -6.31 -8.09 -6.62
C THR A 65 -6.24 -6.91 -7.57
N ILE A 66 -6.50 -7.15 -8.85
CA ILE A 66 -6.55 -6.12 -9.89
C ILE A 66 -7.77 -5.24 -9.60
N VAL A 67 -7.63 -4.28 -8.70
CA VAL A 67 -8.60 -3.18 -8.49
C VAL A 67 -7.97 -1.84 -8.82
N VAL A 68 -6.90 -1.85 -9.63
CA VAL A 68 -6.22 -0.65 -10.14
C VAL A 68 -6.90 -0.02 -11.36
N ASP A 69 -8.05 -0.54 -11.80
CA ASP A 69 -8.87 0.05 -12.88
C ASP A 69 -10.03 0.92 -12.34
N LEU A 70 -9.78 1.76 -11.32
CA LEU A 70 -10.73 2.81 -10.90
C LEU A 70 -10.28 4.23 -11.29
N LEU A 71 -9.51 4.34 -12.37
CA LEU A 71 -9.37 5.57 -13.14
C LEU A 71 -9.30 5.23 -14.64
N GLY A 72 -10.45 4.81 -15.18
CA GLY A 72 -10.82 4.97 -16.57
C GLY A 72 -11.96 5.97 -16.66
#